data_AF-A0A443HN18-F1
#
_entry.id   AF-A0A443HN18-F1
#
_cell.length_a   1.000
_cell.length_b   1.000
_cell.length_c   1.000
_cell.angle_alpha   90.00
_cell.angle_beta   90.00
_cell.angle_gamma   90.00
#
_symmetry.space_group_name_H-M   'P 1'
#
loop_
_entity.id
_entity.type
_entity.pdbx_description
1 polymer ?
#
loop_
_entity_poly.entity_id
_entity_poly.type
_entity_poly.pdbx_seq_one_letter_code
_entity_poly.pdbx_strand_id
1 'polypeptide(L)'
;MLSRAPRRIGAFPPRLPLQYRQSTTRSFLTNSRPGAGIKDGRPHVSQTLNRYPQSQNRSLSFAQRMKLGFREASKGIWRKNPILLPFALLSVAGATAFFAYVTYIRLTRIEPVFHKFPPEVADALRTAIYYTEIDMDPQRALDSYKLALRTALAHGMHPYSDEVLGIRLQVALMLEKAGLIKQATQVLERTKAESLKWVDEGRKNKAIADKELAGKTETIEINDPEVLEEQQKQRDLEEYEERQRDKTLKKIVGMGMKLAELYAGDYMQDEKKAEAAQIAAVELCLKEMKRRQDLGLPVGGVNEDNDAWLNLSEIATALTELGTTYINQEKYELSIPLFMQALGMVKQVDGDATTCKQVVLLNNVATAMAGRAQQPIRPSKENPVTREQLIESAKKWAQMAIDVAAKVQPPVRDEDCDVSCVVATYNLGELAELQDKRDLAEKYYQDAKALAKGIGFDDGIDMADTALKRIGKK
;
A
#
# COMPACT_ATOMS: atom_id res chain seq x y z
N MET A 1 13.66 -36.47 33.45
CA MET A 1 13.52 -35.07 33.01
C MET A 1 13.57 -35.05 31.48
N LEU A 2 12.41 -35.17 30.84
CA LEU A 2 12.32 -35.31 29.38
C LEU A 2 12.39 -33.94 28.71
N SER A 3 13.38 -33.78 27.84
CA SER A 3 13.59 -32.64 26.96
C SER A 3 12.34 -32.37 26.11
N ARG A 4 11.63 -31.27 26.39
CA ARG A 4 10.58 -30.73 25.50
C ARG A 4 11.30 -30.07 24.32
N ALA A 5 11.04 -30.55 23.11
CA ALA A 5 11.44 -29.89 21.87
C ALA A 5 10.98 -28.42 21.86
N PRO A 6 11.75 -27.48 21.29
CA PRO A 6 11.32 -26.09 21.14
C PRO A 6 10.06 -26.07 20.26
N ARG A 7 8.99 -25.50 20.79
CA ARG A 7 7.67 -25.46 20.12
C ARG A 7 7.50 -24.07 19.52
N ARG A 8 7.23 -24.00 18.22
CA ARG A 8 6.83 -22.77 17.54
C ARG A 8 5.40 -22.45 17.98
N ILE A 9 5.24 -21.58 18.98
CA ILE A 9 3.94 -21.17 19.49
C ILE A 9 4.01 -19.66 19.70
N GLY A 10 3.44 -18.93 18.74
CA GLY A 10 3.38 -17.49 18.73
C GLY A 10 2.40 -17.06 17.65
N ALA A 11 1.31 -16.44 18.07
CA ALA A 11 0.35 -15.82 17.18
C ALA A 11 0.92 -14.52 16.63
N PHE A 12 1.18 -14.45 15.33
CA PHE A 12 1.45 -13.20 14.65
C PHE A 12 0.34 -12.97 13.62
N PRO A 13 -0.22 -11.75 13.50
CA PRO A 13 -1.08 -11.47 12.36
C PRO A 13 -0.29 -11.77 11.08
N PRO A 14 -0.87 -12.47 10.08
CA PRO A 14 -0.17 -12.68 8.82
C PRO A 14 0.33 -11.33 8.28
N ARG A 15 1.47 -11.34 7.57
CA ARG A 15 1.89 -10.18 6.78
C ARG A 15 0.73 -9.83 5.88
N LEU A 16 -0.04 -8.80 6.21
CA LEU A 16 -0.85 -8.13 5.22
C LEU A 16 0.19 -7.72 4.17
N PRO A 17 0.13 -8.23 2.93
CA PRO A 17 0.95 -7.66 1.88
C PRO A 17 0.69 -6.16 1.92
N LEU A 18 1.73 -5.34 1.73
CA LEU A 18 1.57 -3.92 1.46
C LEU A 18 0.66 -3.81 0.23
N GLN A 19 -0.65 -3.87 0.45
CA GLN A 19 -1.64 -3.37 -0.47
C GLN A 19 -1.42 -1.88 -0.40
N TYR A 20 -0.51 -1.43 -1.26
CA TYR A 20 -0.65 -0.13 -1.87
C TYR A 20 -2.13 -0.01 -2.20
N ARG A 21 -2.85 0.84 -1.48
CA ARG A 21 -4.27 1.15 -1.75
C ARG A 21 -4.31 1.63 -3.19
N GLN A 22 -4.51 0.70 -4.12
CA GLN A 22 -4.88 1.03 -5.48
C GLN A 22 -6.23 1.70 -5.34
N SER A 23 -6.25 3.00 -5.64
CA SER A 23 -7.49 3.74 -5.75
C SER A 23 -8.40 2.97 -6.71
N THR A 24 -9.50 2.45 -6.16
CA THR A 24 -10.50 1.69 -6.89
C THR A 24 -11.13 2.61 -7.94
N THR A 25 -10.62 2.54 -9.16
CA THR A 25 -11.36 3.01 -10.33
C THR A 25 -12.45 1.96 -10.60
N ARG A 26 -13.67 2.28 -10.16
CA ARG A 26 -14.88 1.51 -10.44
C ARG A 26 -15.02 1.32 -11.95
N SER A 27 -14.76 0.11 -12.44
CA SER A 27 -15.21 -0.36 -13.75
C SER A 27 -16.66 -0.83 -13.62
N PHE A 28 -17.59 0.10 -13.84
CA PHE A 28 -18.95 -0.28 -14.23
C PHE A 28 -18.88 -0.79 -15.67
N LEU A 29 -19.33 -2.02 -15.92
CA LEU A 29 -20.10 -2.46 -17.09
C LEU A 29 -20.25 -3.99 -17.06
N THR A 30 -21.24 -4.47 -16.30
CA THR A 30 -21.79 -5.82 -16.43
C THR A 30 -22.94 -5.76 -17.42
N ASN A 31 -22.72 -6.19 -18.66
CA ASN A 31 -23.80 -6.46 -19.61
C ASN A 31 -24.04 -7.97 -19.68
N SER A 32 -25.00 -8.44 -18.88
CA SER A 32 -25.56 -9.78 -18.95
C SER A 32 -26.54 -9.87 -20.12
N ARG A 33 -26.21 -10.69 -21.13
CA ARG A 33 -27.15 -11.10 -22.19
C ARG A 33 -28.19 -12.08 -21.61
N PRO A 34 -29.51 -11.90 -21.83
CA PRO A 34 -30.49 -12.93 -21.54
C PRO A 34 -30.53 -13.98 -22.66
N GLY A 35 -30.50 -15.26 -22.24
CA GLY A 35 -30.55 -16.44 -23.08
C GLY A 35 -31.92 -16.70 -23.73
N ALA A 36 -31.86 -17.43 -24.85
CA ALA A 36 -32.99 -17.86 -25.65
C ALA A 36 -33.80 -18.96 -24.95
N GLY A 37 -35.10 -18.71 -24.77
CA GLY A 37 -36.07 -19.68 -24.29
C GLY A 37 -36.70 -20.47 -25.45
N ILE A 38 -36.54 -21.79 -25.38
CA ILE A 38 -37.14 -22.84 -26.21
C ILE A 38 -38.67 -22.84 -26.03
N LYS A 39 -39.43 -22.99 -27.13
CA LYS A 39 -40.88 -23.25 -27.10
C LYS A 39 -41.16 -24.59 -27.77
N ASP A 40 -41.69 -25.52 -26.97
CA ASP A 40 -42.34 -26.76 -27.41
C ASP A 40 -43.86 -26.56 -27.58
N GLY A 41 -44.43 -27.37 -28.47
CA GLY A 41 -45.72 -27.19 -29.10
C GLY A 41 -46.94 -27.74 -28.37
N ARG A 42 -48.11 -27.50 -28.99
CA ARG A 42 -49.18 -28.48 -29.30
C ARG A 42 -50.41 -27.79 -29.97
N PRO A 43 -51.31 -28.56 -30.62
CA PRO A 43 -51.85 -28.19 -31.92
C PRO A 43 -53.37 -27.89 -31.97
N HIS A 44 -53.74 -27.32 -33.12
CA HIS A 44 -54.97 -27.48 -33.90
C HIS A 44 -56.33 -27.59 -33.20
N VAL A 45 -57.12 -26.53 -33.34
CA VAL A 45 -58.58 -26.60 -33.47
C VAL A 45 -58.96 -26.13 -34.88
N SER A 46 -59.71 -26.97 -35.58
CA SER A 46 -60.21 -26.77 -36.94
C SER A 46 -61.29 -25.70 -36.98
N GLN A 47 -61.17 -24.73 -37.88
CA GLN A 47 -62.32 -23.94 -38.32
C GLN A 47 -62.32 -23.80 -39.85
N THR A 48 -63.51 -24.08 -40.36
CA THR A 48 -63.93 -24.16 -41.74
C THR A 48 -63.90 -22.82 -42.46
N LEU A 49 -63.51 -22.91 -43.74
CA LEU A 49 -63.69 -21.99 -44.87
C LEU A 49 -64.61 -20.77 -44.64
N ASN A 50 -64.04 -19.59 -44.78
CA ASN A 50 -64.70 -18.50 -45.48
C ASN A 50 -63.69 -17.67 -46.28
N ARG A 51 -63.94 -17.60 -47.59
CA ARG A 51 -63.12 -16.96 -48.61
C ARG A 51 -63.43 -15.45 -48.58
N TYR A 52 -62.43 -14.64 -48.24
CA TYR A 52 -62.43 -13.19 -48.51
C TYR A 52 -61.12 -12.81 -49.22
N PRO A 53 -61.13 -11.78 -50.09
CA PRO A 53 -60.09 -11.56 -51.09
C PRO A 53 -58.74 -11.20 -50.46
N GLN A 54 -57.67 -11.79 -51.01
CA GLN A 54 -56.27 -11.47 -50.70
C GLN A 54 -56.00 -9.97 -50.90
N SER A 55 -55.76 -9.23 -49.81
CA SER A 55 -55.02 -7.96 -49.89
C SER A 55 -53.53 -8.28 -49.90
N GLN A 56 -52.84 -7.92 -50.98
CA GLN A 56 -51.39 -7.94 -51.01
C GLN A 56 -50.84 -6.88 -50.05
N ASN A 57 -50.44 -7.29 -48.85
CA ASN A 57 -49.75 -6.41 -47.91
C ASN A 57 -48.26 -6.39 -48.26
N ARG A 58 -47.81 -5.37 -48.99
CA ARG A 58 -46.36 -5.10 -49.16
C ARG A 58 -45.73 -4.89 -47.77
N SER A 59 -44.79 -5.75 -47.40
CA SER A 59 -44.08 -5.64 -46.13
C SER A 59 -43.10 -4.46 -46.18
N LEU A 60 -43.41 -3.38 -45.45
CA LEU A 60 -42.52 -2.24 -45.28
C LEU A 60 -41.19 -2.66 -44.63
N SER A 61 -40.08 -2.10 -45.12
CA SER A 61 -38.72 -2.31 -44.56
C SER A 61 -38.62 -1.77 -43.12
N PHE A 62 -37.71 -2.31 -42.29
CA PHE A 62 -37.50 -1.87 -40.90
C PHE A 62 -37.30 -0.35 -40.78
N ALA A 63 -36.49 0.24 -41.66
CA ALA A 63 -36.28 1.69 -41.68
C ALA A 63 -37.56 2.47 -42.05
N GLN A 64 -38.39 1.93 -42.95
CA GLN A 64 -39.67 2.54 -43.32
C GLN A 64 -40.69 2.42 -42.18
N ARG A 65 -40.73 1.28 -41.48
CA ARG A 65 -41.57 1.07 -40.28
C ARG A 65 -41.15 2.00 -39.14
N MET A 66 -39.86 2.14 -38.90
CA MET A 66 -39.34 3.09 -37.91
C MET A 66 -39.71 4.52 -38.27
N LYS A 67 -39.51 4.95 -39.52
CA LYS A 67 -39.85 6.31 -39.97
C LYS A 67 -41.35 6.59 -39.87
N LEU A 68 -42.20 5.62 -40.21
CA LEU A 68 -43.65 5.74 -40.06
C LEU A 68 -44.06 5.77 -38.59
N GLY A 69 -43.52 4.86 -37.76
CA GLY A 69 -43.76 4.84 -36.32
C GLY A 69 -43.35 6.13 -35.62
N PHE A 70 -42.20 6.72 -35.96
CA PHE A 70 -41.79 8.04 -35.47
C PHE A 70 -42.73 9.16 -35.95
N ARG A 71 -43.21 9.10 -37.19
CA ARG A 71 -44.13 10.11 -37.76
C ARG A 71 -45.54 10.02 -37.20
N GLU A 72 -45.97 8.82 -36.81
CA GLU A 72 -47.27 8.55 -36.21
C GLU A 72 -47.25 8.87 -34.70
N ALA A 73 -46.18 8.47 -34.01
CA ALA A 73 -45.92 8.83 -32.61
C ALA A 73 -45.72 10.33 -32.43
N SER A 74 -45.01 11.02 -33.33
CA SER A 74 -44.76 12.46 -33.18
C SER A 74 -46.03 13.30 -33.25
N LYS A 75 -46.96 12.99 -34.15
CA LYS A 75 -48.23 13.73 -34.29
C LYS A 75 -49.13 13.58 -33.07
N GLY A 76 -49.17 12.40 -32.45
CA GLY A 76 -50.00 12.12 -31.28
C GLY A 76 -49.42 12.70 -29.98
N ILE A 77 -48.10 12.61 -29.80
CA ILE A 77 -47.43 13.03 -28.56
C ILE A 77 -47.34 14.56 -28.47
N TRP A 78 -47.10 15.27 -29.58
CA TRP A 78 -47.01 16.74 -29.60
C TRP A 78 -48.32 17.43 -29.19
N ARG A 79 -49.46 16.81 -29.50
CA ARG A 79 -50.78 17.32 -29.10
C ARG A 79 -51.12 17.03 -27.64
N LYS A 80 -50.70 15.87 -27.11
CA LYS A 80 -51.00 15.46 -25.73
C LYS A 80 -50.10 16.15 -24.71
N ASN A 81 -48.85 16.40 -25.06
CA ASN A 81 -47.84 16.97 -24.17
C ASN A 81 -47.06 18.10 -24.87
N PRO A 82 -47.72 19.20 -25.26
CA PRO A 82 -47.11 20.27 -26.05
C PRO A 82 -46.00 21.02 -25.30
N ILE A 83 -46.03 20.99 -23.96
CA ILE A 83 -45.04 21.65 -23.09
C ILE A 83 -43.93 20.68 -22.68
N LEU A 84 -44.27 19.48 -22.21
CA LEU A 84 -43.30 18.51 -21.68
C LEU A 84 -42.31 17.98 -22.73
N LEU A 85 -42.76 17.78 -23.98
CA LEU A 85 -41.91 17.22 -25.03
C LEU A 85 -40.74 18.13 -25.46
N PRO A 86 -40.93 19.44 -25.73
CA PRO A 86 -39.79 20.32 -26.02
C PRO A 86 -38.83 20.44 -24.84
N PHE A 87 -39.32 20.45 -23.59
CA PHE A 87 -38.45 20.41 -22.41
C PHE A 87 -37.63 19.12 -22.33
N ALA A 88 -38.22 17.96 -22.62
CA ALA A 88 -37.50 16.69 -22.64
C ALA A 88 -36.40 16.67 -23.73
N LEU A 89 -36.69 17.19 -24.93
CA LEU A 89 -35.70 17.28 -26.00
C LEU A 89 -34.57 18.26 -25.68
N LEU A 90 -34.88 19.43 -25.10
CA LEU A 90 -33.89 20.39 -24.63
C LEU A 90 -33.05 19.82 -23.48
N SER A 91 -33.64 19.04 -22.59
CA SER A 91 -32.93 18.35 -21.51
C SER A 91 -31.94 17.32 -22.06
N VAL A 92 -32.35 16.49 -23.03
CA VAL A 92 -31.46 15.50 -23.66
C VAL A 92 -30.33 16.19 -24.43
N ALA A 93 -30.65 17.21 -25.24
CA ALA A 93 -29.65 17.99 -25.97
C ALA A 93 -28.68 18.70 -25.01
N GLY A 94 -29.20 19.32 -23.93
CA GLY A 94 -28.40 19.97 -22.90
C GLY A 94 -27.51 18.99 -22.15
N ALA A 95 -28.01 17.81 -21.78
CA ALA A 95 -27.21 16.76 -21.14
C ALA A 95 -26.10 16.24 -22.07
N THR A 96 -26.40 16.07 -23.36
CA THR A 96 -25.40 15.64 -24.36
C THR A 96 -24.33 16.71 -24.56
N ALA A 97 -24.72 17.99 -24.66
CA ALA A 97 -23.78 19.10 -24.78
C ALA A 97 -22.93 19.28 -23.51
N PHE A 98 -23.53 19.15 -22.33
CA PHE A 98 -22.82 19.19 -21.05
C PHE A 98 -21.83 18.03 -20.93
N PHE A 99 -22.24 16.82 -21.28
CA PHE A 99 -21.34 15.66 -21.29
C PHE A 99 -20.17 15.84 -22.28
N ALA A 100 -20.45 16.35 -23.48
CA ALA A 100 -19.42 16.66 -24.47
C ALA A 100 -18.47 17.77 -23.96
N TYR A 101 -19.00 18.79 -23.29
CA TYR A 101 -18.21 19.88 -22.71
C TYR A 101 -17.32 19.41 -21.54
N VAL A 102 -17.88 18.61 -20.63
CA VAL A 102 -17.11 17.98 -19.55
C VAL A 102 -16.02 17.07 -20.11
N THR A 103 -16.33 16.28 -21.14
CA THR A 103 -15.34 15.43 -21.83
C THR A 103 -14.26 16.27 -22.51
N TYR A 104 -14.64 17.36 -23.17
CA TYR A 104 -13.71 18.29 -23.80
C TYR A 104 -12.78 18.95 -22.78
N ILE A 105 -13.31 19.48 -21.67
CA ILE A 105 -12.48 20.03 -20.58
C ILE A 105 -11.57 18.95 -20.00
N ARG A 106 -12.10 17.73 -19.81
CA ARG A 106 -11.33 16.62 -19.27
C ARG A 106 -10.11 16.31 -20.14
N LEU A 107 -10.30 16.19 -21.45
CA LEU A 107 -9.24 15.85 -22.39
C LEU A 107 -8.27 17.02 -22.67
N THR A 108 -8.79 18.26 -22.78
CA THR A 108 -7.97 19.40 -23.23
C THR A 108 -7.35 20.22 -22.11
N ARG A 109 -7.96 20.25 -20.92
CA ARG A 109 -7.47 21.09 -19.79
C ARG A 109 -7.03 20.30 -18.57
N ILE A 110 -7.63 19.15 -18.32
CA ILE A 110 -7.45 18.39 -17.06
C ILE A 110 -6.37 17.32 -17.24
N GLU A 111 -6.47 16.43 -18.23
CA GLU A 111 -5.50 15.35 -18.48
C GLU A 111 -4.02 15.78 -18.60
N PRO A 112 -3.65 16.90 -19.24
CA PRO A 112 -2.25 17.36 -19.27
C PRO A 112 -1.71 17.84 -17.90
N VAL A 113 -2.55 18.01 -16.88
CA VAL A 113 -2.16 18.57 -15.57
C VAL A 113 -1.82 17.49 -14.52
N PHE A 114 -2.24 16.24 -14.69
CA PHE A 114 -2.06 15.21 -13.64
C PHE A 114 -0.70 14.52 -13.63
N HIS A 115 0.15 14.71 -14.65
CA HIS A 115 1.46 14.09 -14.68
C HIS A 115 2.57 15.08 -15.07
N LYS A 116 3.70 15.02 -14.37
CA LYS A 116 4.91 15.83 -14.64
C LYS A 116 5.74 15.32 -15.82
N PHE A 117 5.26 14.28 -16.51
CA PHE A 117 5.92 13.72 -17.68
C PHE A 117 5.66 14.57 -18.93
N PRO A 118 6.70 14.83 -19.75
CA PRO A 118 6.52 15.30 -21.12
C PRO A 118 5.58 14.36 -21.91
N PRO A 119 4.84 14.87 -22.91
CA PRO A 119 3.83 14.07 -23.63
C PRO A 119 4.41 12.80 -24.24
N GLU A 120 5.62 12.88 -24.82
CA GLU A 120 6.29 11.73 -25.42
C GLU A 120 6.66 10.63 -24.40
N VAL A 121 7.05 11.03 -23.19
CA VAL A 121 7.33 10.10 -22.10
C VAL A 121 6.02 9.46 -21.63
N ALA A 122 4.96 10.26 -21.50
CA ALA A 122 3.64 9.77 -21.11
C ALA A 122 3.06 8.77 -22.11
N ASP A 123 3.21 8.99 -23.42
CA ASP A 123 2.76 8.08 -24.48
C ASP A 123 3.44 6.70 -24.36
N ALA A 124 4.77 6.69 -24.17
CA ALA A 124 5.52 5.46 -23.95
C ALA A 124 5.09 4.75 -22.64
N LEU A 125 4.85 5.51 -21.57
CA LEU A 125 4.38 4.96 -20.29
C LEU A 125 2.97 4.39 -20.37
N ARG A 126 2.04 5.04 -21.08
CA ARG A 126 0.68 4.48 -21.28
C ARG A 126 0.74 3.11 -21.96
N THR A 127 1.61 2.97 -22.95
CA THR A 127 1.85 1.68 -23.63
C THR A 127 2.44 0.65 -22.66
N ALA A 128 3.44 1.05 -21.86
CA ALA A 128 4.05 0.17 -20.87
C ALA A 128 3.06 -0.31 -19.80
N ILE A 129 2.22 0.60 -19.29
CA ILE A 129 1.19 0.32 -18.28
C ILE A 129 0.08 -0.56 -18.88
N TYR A 130 -0.32 -0.34 -20.13
CA TYR A 130 -1.29 -1.21 -20.82
C TYR A 130 -0.81 -2.67 -20.80
N TYR A 131 0.47 -2.90 -21.17
CA TYR A 131 1.05 -4.24 -21.16
C TYR A 131 1.42 -4.75 -19.75
N THR A 132 1.26 -3.91 -18.71
CA THR A 132 1.49 -4.29 -17.30
C THR A 132 0.18 -4.62 -16.57
N GLU A 133 -0.92 -3.93 -16.89
CA GLU A 133 -2.18 -4.04 -16.13
C GLU A 133 -3.32 -4.67 -16.93
N ILE A 134 -3.33 -4.53 -18.26
CA ILE A 134 -4.46 -4.94 -19.11
C ILE A 134 -4.13 -6.23 -19.86
N ASP A 135 -3.04 -6.25 -20.61
CA ASP A 135 -2.59 -7.39 -21.41
C ASP A 135 -1.16 -7.75 -21.02
N MET A 136 -0.99 -8.69 -20.09
CA MET A 136 0.31 -8.98 -19.47
C MET A 136 1.32 -9.52 -20.50
N ASP A 137 2.13 -8.60 -21.05
CA ASP A 137 3.26 -8.89 -21.94
C ASP A 137 4.52 -8.19 -21.40
N PRO A 138 5.35 -8.90 -20.61
CA PRO A 138 6.51 -8.29 -19.96
C PRO A 138 7.58 -7.83 -20.95
N GLN A 139 7.66 -8.41 -22.16
CA GLN A 139 8.65 -8.03 -23.15
C GLN A 139 8.28 -6.68 -23.76
N ARG A 140 7.04 -6.53 -24.24
CA ARG A 140 6.55 -5.26 -24.80
C ARG A 140 6.48 -4.16 -23.76
N ALA A 141 6.07 -4.50 -22.53
CA ALA A 141 6.07 -3.56 -21.41
C ALA A 141 7.49 -3.04 -21.15
N LEU A 142 8.48 -3.94 -21.08
CA LEU A 142 9.87 -3.57 -20.83
C LEU A 142 10.45 -2.69 -21.93
N ASP A 143 10.17 -2.98 -23.20
CA ASP A 143 10.64 -2.14 -24.31
C ASP A 143 10.03 -0.73 -24.27
N SER A 144 8.74 -0.64 -23.91
CA SER A 144 8.05 0.63 -23.72
C SER A 144 8.59 1.41 -22.52
N TYR A 145 8.90 0.75 -21.40
CA TYR A 145 9.55 1.39 -20.25
C TYR A 145 10.97 1.88 -20.58
N LYS A 146 11.77 1.10 -21.33
CA LYS A 146 13.09 1.53 -21.78
C LYS A 146 13.00 2.74 -22.70
N LEU A 147 12.00 2.78 -23.60
CA LEU A 147 11.73 3.94 -24.42
C LEU A 147 11.41 5.15 -23.55
N ALA A 148 10.49 5.02 -22.58
CA ALA A 148 10.15 6.09 -21.66
C ALA A 148 11.36 6.65 -20.90
N LEU A 149 12.27 5.79 -20.41
CA LEU A 149 13.49 6.21 -19.72
C LEU A 149 14.47 6.96 -20.64
N ARG A 150 14.64 6.51 -21.88
CA ARG A 150 15.49 7.20 -22.88
C ARG A 150 14.92 8.56 -23.26
N THR A 151 13.61 8.61 -23.50
CA THR A 151 12.91 9.84 -23.84
C THR A 151 12.95 10.82 -22.66
N ALA A 152 12.77 10.36 -21.42
CA ALA A 152 12.91 11.19 -20.23
C ALA A 152 14.30 11.82 -20.12
N LEU A 153 15.36 11.04 -20.39
CA LEU A 153 16.74 11.56 -20.42
C LEU A 153 16.94 12.59 -21.55
N ALA A 154 16.38 12.33 -22.74
CA ALA A 154 16.46 13.25 -23.88
C ALA A 154 15.74 14.59 -23.61
N HIS A 155 14.66 14.57 -22.83
CA HIS A 155 13.96 15.78 -22.36
C HIS A 155 14.62 16.44 -21.14
N GLY A 156 15.81 15.98 -20.73
CA GLY A 156 16.56 16.58 -19.62
C GLY A 156 15.93 16.32 -18.24
N MET A 157 15.06 15.32 -18.10
CA MET A 157 14.51 14.97 -16.79
C MET A 157 15.63 14.47 -15.88
N HIS A 158 15.62 14.94 -14.63
CA HIS A 158 16.65 14.57 -13.67
C HIS A 158 16.62 13.03 -13.41
N PRO A 159 17.75 12.30 -13.52
CA PRO A 159 17.75 10.82 -13.46
C PRO A 159 17.25 10.22 -12.15
N TYR A 160 17.37 10.96 -11.05
CA TYR A 160 16.90 10.56 -9.72
C TYR A 160 15.66 11.37 -9.28
N SER A 161 14.99 12.03 -10.22
CA SER A 161 13.69 12.66 -9.96
C SER A 161 12.65 11.62 -9.56
N ASP A 162 11.55 12.11 -8.99
CA ASP A 162 10.52 11.22 -8.52
C ASP A 162 9.92 10.38 -9.65
N GLU A 163 9.76 11.03 -10.79
CA GLU A 163 9.21 10.53 -12.03
C GLU A 163 10.09 9.43 -12.61
N VAL A 164 11.39 9.69 -12.80
CA VAL A 164 12.31 8.75 -13.44
C VAL A 164 12.57 7.52 -12.56
N LEU A 165 12.76 7.71 -11.25
CA LEU A 165 12.84 6.58 -10.32
C LEU A 165 11.52 5.79 -10.27
N GLY A 166 10.38 6.49 -10.37
CA GLY A 166 9.06 5.87 -10.47
C GLY A 166 8.96 4.91 -11.66
N ILE A 167 9.49 5.27 -12.82
CA ILE A 167 9.54 4.38 -14.00
C ILE A 167 10.36 3.12 -13.69
N ARG A 168 11.53 3.24 -13.04
CA ARG A 168 12.36 2.08 -12.66
C ARG A 168 11.66 1.16 -11.67
N LEU A 169 10.94 1.73 -10.71
CA LEU A 169 10.14 0.98 -9.75
C LEU A 169 8.97 0.25 -10.44
N GLN A 170 8.31 0.89 -11.41
CA GLN A 170 7.26 0.26 -12.22
C GLN A 170 7.80 -0.90 -13.08
N VAL A 171 9.03 -0.81 -13.60
CA VAL A 171 9.69 -1.94 -14.26
C VAL A 171 9.86 -3.12 -13.31
N ALA A 172 10.33 -2.88 -12.08
CA ALA A 172 10.46 -3.93 -11.08
C ALA A 172 9.10 -4.56 -10.72
N LEU A 173 8.06 -3.73 -10.52
CA LEU A 173 6.70 -4.20 -10.24
C LEU A 173 6.12 -5.03 -11.40
N MET A 174 6.32 -4.59 -12.64
CA MET A 174 5.89 -5.35 -13.82
C MET A 174 6.56 -6.73 -13.88
N LEU A 175 7.88 -6.78 -13.62
CA LEU A 175 8.63 -8.05 -13.58
C LEU A 175 8.12 -8.95 -12.45
N GLU A 176 7.81 -8.38 -11.28
CA GLU A 176 7.22 -9.12 -10.17
C GLU A 176 5.86 -9.72 -10.54
N LYS A 177 4.95 -8.92 -11.13
CA LYS A 177 3.64 -9.38 -11.61
C LYS A 177 3.75 -10.48 -12.67
N ALA A 178 4.76 -10.40 -13.53
CA ALA A 178 5.05 -11.42 -14.53
C ALA A 178 5.70 -12.70 -13.94
N GLY A 179 5.92 -12.79 -12.62
CA GLY A 179 6.58 -13.90 -11.96
C GLY A 179 8.11 -13.93 -12.17
N LEU A 180 8.69 -12.89 -12.77
CA LEU A 180 10.12 -12.74 -13.03
C LEU A 180 10.83 -12.13 -11.81
N ILE A 181 10.67 -12.77 -10.64
CA ILE A 181 11.10 -12.26 -9.33
C ILE A 181 12.61 -11.96 -9.30
N LYS A 182 13.45 -12.85 -9.86
CA LYS A 182 14.90 -12.64 -9.92
C LYS A 182 15.28 -11.35 -10.66
N GLN A 183 14.62 -11.09 -11.79
CA GLN A 183 14.84 -9.90 -12.60
C GLN A 183 14.32 -8.65 -11.88
N ALA A 184 13.17 -8.73 -11.22
CA ALA A 184 12.64 -7.65 -10.40
C ALA A 184 13.63 -7.26 -9.29
N THR A 185 14.16 -8.24 -8.56
CA THR A 185 15.18 -8.04 -7.53
C THR A 185 16.44 -7.38 -8.10
N GLN A 186 16.95 -7.83 -9.25
CA GLN A 186 18.13 -7.24 -9.89
C GLN A 186 17.92 -5.77 -10.28
N VAL A 187 16.74 -5.41 -10.81
CA VAL A 187 16.40 -4.03 -11.14
C VAL A 187 16.36 -3.16 -9.89
N LEU A 188 15.77 -3.65 -8.80
CA LEU A 188 15.72 -2.94 -7.52
C LEU A 188 17.11 -2.77 -6.89
N GLU A 189 17.93 -3.83 -6.86
CA GLU A 189 19.28 -3.76 -6.32
C GLU A 189 20.14 -2.74 -7.06
N ARG A 190 20.12 -2.80 -8.40
CA ARG A 190 20.86 -1.86 -9.24
C ARG A 190 20.38 -0.43 -9.03
N THR A 191 19.06 -0.21 -9.06
CA THR A 191 18.48 1.13 -8.88
C THR A 191 18.81 1.68 -7.50
N LYS A 192 18.72 0.86 -6.45
CA LYS A 192 19.07 1.22 -5.08
C LYS A 192 20.55 1.60 -4.96
N ALA A 193 21.45 0.79 -5.52
CA ALA A 193 22.89 1.02 -5.46
C ALA A 193 23.32 2.29 -6.21
N GLU A 194 22.81 2.51 -7.43
CA GLU A 194 23.07 3.73 -8.21
C GLU A 194 22.55 4.97 -7.49
N SER A 195 21.33 4.90 -6.95
CA SER A 195 20.70 6.01 -6.23
C SER A 195 21.45 6.37 -4.95
N LEU A 196 21.84 5.36 -4.16
CA LEU A 196 22.58 5.58 -2.91
C LEU A 196 23.94 6.22 -3.20
N LYS A 197 24.65 5.70 -4.20
CA LYS A 197 25.93 6.27 -4.63
C LYS A 197 25.79 7.75 -5.00
N TRP A 198 24.77 8.11 -5.77
CA TRP A 198 24.54 9.50 -6.16
C TRP A 198 24.22 10.40 -4.96
N VAL A 199 23.40 9.95 -4.00
CA VAL A 199 23.12 10.71 -2.77
C VAL A 199 24.39 10.93 -1.95
N ASP A 200 25.19 9.89 -1.76
CA ASP A 200 26.42 9.94 -0.96
C ASP A 200 27.47 10.86 -1.61
N GLU A 201 27.67 10.74 -2.93
CA GLU A 201 28.58 11.60 -3.69
C GLU A 201 28.13 13.06 -3.65
N GLY A 202 26.84 13.33 -3.87
CA GLY A 202 26.28 14.68 -3.82
C GLY A 202 26.45 15.33 -2.44
N ARG A 203 26.18 14.59 -1.36
CA ARG A 203 26.38 15.07 0.02
C ARG A 203 27.85 15.30 0.35
N LYS A 204 28.74 14.40 -0.10
CA LYS A 204 30.19 14.56 0.08
C LYS A 204 30.71 15.80 -0.63
N ASN A 205 30.28 16.04 -1.87
CA ASN A 205 30.70 17.19 -2.65
C ASN A 205 30.24 18.51 -1.99
N LYS A 206 28.98 18.56 -1.53
CA LYS A 206 28.46 19.70 -0.76
C LYS A 206 29.28 19.97 0.51
N ALA A 207 29.56 18.93 1.29
CA ALA A 207 30.38 19.08 2.51
C ALA A 207 31.81 19.56 2.24
N ILE A 208 32.36 19.30 1.05
CA ILE A 208 33.67 19.83 0.63
C ILE A 208 33.51 21.32 0.26
N ALA A 209 32.51 21.66 -0.54
CA ALA A 209 32.22 23.05 -0.93
C ALA A 209 31.97 23.96 0.29
N ASP A 210 31.18 23.50 1.27
CA ASP A 210 30.91 24.24 2.50
C ASP A 210 32.18 24.52 3.31
N LYS A 211 33.11 23.55 3.36
CA LYS A 211 34.41 23.71 4.03
C LYS A 211 35.33 24.68 3.31
N GLU A 212 35.36 24.62 1.98
CA GLU A 212 36.13 25.56 1.16
C GLU A 212 35.61 26.99 1.30
N LEU A 213 34.29 27.16 1.40
CA LEU A 213 33.66 28.46 1.64
C LEU A 213 33.99 29.00 3.05
N ALA A 214 33.90 28.16 4.08
CA ALA A 214 34.25 28.53 5.46
C ALA A 214 35.73 28.91 5.64
N GLY A 215 36.62 28.39 4.77
CA GLY A 215 38.04 28.72 4.75
C GLY A 215 38.41 30.03 4.04
N LYS A 216 37.47 30.67 3.33
CA LYS A 216 37.68 31.96 2.63
C LYS A 216 37.22 33.11 3.52
N THR A 217 38.17 33.80 4.16
CA THR A 217 37.93 34.89 5.13
C THR A 217 37.63 36.25 4.50
N GLU A 218 37.71 36.40 3.17
CA GLU A 218 37.49 37.67 2.48
C GLU A 218 36.03 37.80 1.99
N THR A 219 35.23 38.56 2.72
CA THR A 219 33.91 39.02 2.26
C THR A 219 34.09 40.16 1.27
N ILE A 220 34.24 39.83 -0.01
CA ILE A 220 34.14 40.82 -1.09
C ILE A 220 32.65 41.13 -1.29
N GLU A 221 32.23 42.35 -0.98
CA GLU A 221 30.86 42.82 -1.26
C GLU A 221 30.68 42.98 -2.78
N ILE A 222 30.05 41.98 -3.41
CA ILE A 222 29.73 42.00 -4.83
C ILE A 222 28.38 42.69 -5.01
N ASN A 223 28.39 43.95 -5.45
CA ASN A 223 27.19 44.77 -5.68
C ASN A 223 26.71 44.77 -7.15
N ASP A 224 27.22 43.84 -7.97
CA ASP A 224 26.81 43.70 -9.38
C ASP A 224 25.52 42.86 -9.50
N PRO A 225 24.42 43.43 -10.05
CA PRO A 225 23.14 42.73 -10.21
C PRO A 225 23.23 41.41 -10.98
N GLU A 226 24.08 41.33 -12.01
CA GLU A 226 24.20 40.10 -12.84
C GLU A 226 24.87 38.96 -12.06
N VAL A 227 25.85 39.28 -11.22
CA VAL A 227 26.55 38.29 -10.39
C VAL A 227 25.63 37.81 -9.25
N LEU A 228 24.80 38.69 -8.69
CA LEU A 228 23.81 38.33 -7.68
C LEU A 228 22.72 37.40 -8.24
N GLU A 229 22.26 37.63 -9.47
CA GLU A 229 21.29 36.76 -10.14
C GLU A 229 21.86 35.36 -10.40
N GLU A 230 23.09 35.26 -10.91
CA GLU A 230 23.74 33.97 -11.12
C GLU A 230 24.00 33.23 -9.80
N GLN A 231 24.41 33.94 -8.74
CA GLN A 231 24.53 33.36 -7.40
C GLN A 231 23.19 32.84 -6.88
N GLN A 232 22.10 33.58 -7.08
CA GLN A 232 20.76 33.13 -6.71
C GLN A 232 20.39 31.84 -7.45
N LYS A 233 20.59 31.81 -8.77
CA LYS A 233 20.31 30.64 -9.59
C LYS A 233 21.11 29.41 -9.18
N GLN A 234 22.38 29.57 -8.83
CA GLN A 234 23.19 28.45 -8.32
C GLN A 234 22.67 27.94 -6.96
N ARG A 235 22.26 28.85 -6.06
CA ARG A 235 21.62 28.47 -4.79
C ARG A 235 20.31 27.70 -5.00
N ASP A 236 19.46 28.19 -5.90
CA ASP A 236 18.18 27.55 -6.20
C ASP A 236 18.37 26.14 -6.81
N LEU A 237 19.37 25.97 -7.68
CA LEU A 237 19.75 24.67 -8.25
C LEU A 237 20.27 23.71 -7.17
N GLU A 238 21.09 24.20 -6.25
CA GLU A 238 21.63 23.37 -5.17
C GLU A 238 20.54 22.94 -4.17
N GLU A 239 19.60 23.83 -3.84
CA GLU A 239 18.43 23.49 -3.01
C GLU A 239 17.54 22.44 -3.70
N TYR A 240 17.30 22.61 -5.01
CA TYR A 240 16.57 21.61 -5.81
C TYR A 240 17.26 20.24 -5.76
N GLU A 241 18.58 20.20 -5.98
CA GLU A 241 19.40 18.99 -5.94
C GLU A 241 19.39 18.32 -4.55
N GLU A 242 19.44 19.11 -3.48
CA GLU A 242 19.31 18.60 -2.10
C GLU A 242 17.95 17.97 -1.85
N ARG A 243 16.88 18.62 -2.32
CA ARG A 243 15.52 18.07 -2.23
C ARG A 243 15.36 16.79 -3.02
N GLN A 244 15.99 16.66 -4.21
CA GLN A 244 15.99 15.41 -4.97
C GLN A 244 16.75 14.30 -4.23
N ARG A 245 17.87 14.62 -3.55
CA ARG A 245 18.62 13.65 -2.74
C ARG A 245 17.78 13.10 -1.60
N ASP A 246 17.06 13.96 -0.89
CA ASP A 246 16.18 13.53 0.20
C ASP A 246 15.06 12.61 -0.28
N LYS A 247 14.38 12.99 -1.38
CA LYS A 247 13.33 12.17 -2.01
C LYS A 247 13.86 10.82 -2.50
N THR A 248 15.05 10.83 -3.09
CA THR A 248 15.74 9.62 -3.53
C THR A 248 16.08 8.72 -2.35
N LEU A 249 16.50 9.30 -1.23
CA LEU A 249 16.79 8.55 -0.02
C LEU A 249 15.54 7.87 0.54
N LYS A 250 14.38 8.56 0.53
CA LYS A 250 13.08 7.96 0.90
C LYS A 250 12.78 6.73 0.04
N LYS A 251 13.06 6.80 -1.26
CA LYS A 251 12.90 5.68 -2.20
C LYS A 251 13.90 4.55 -1.98
N ILE A 252 15.14 4.84 -1.63
CA ILE A 252 16.16 3.83 -1.29
C ILE A 252 15.70 2.98 -0.10
N VAL A 253 15.10 3.60 0.93
CA VAL A 253 14.49 2.88 2.05
C VAL A 253 13.38 1.94 1.53
N GLY A 254 12.43 2.48 0.75
CA GLY A 254 11.34 1.68 0.18
C GLY A 254 11.81 0.51 -0.67
N MET A 255 12.85 0.71 -1.51
CA MET A 255 13.50 -0.36 -2.26
C MET A 255 14.12 -1.41 -1.34
N GLY A 256 14.73 -1.01 -0.23
CA GLY A 256 15.26 -1.91 0.79
C GLY A 256 14.18 -2.79 1.44
N MET A 257 13.04 -2.19 1.82
CA MET A 257 11.90 -2.93 2.38
C MET A 257 11.31 -3.91 1.35
N LYS A 258 11.13 -3.46 0.09
CA LYS A 258 10.61 -4.34 -0.98
C LYS A 258 11.58 -5.47 -1.32
N LEU A 259 12.89 -5.21 -1.34
CA LEU A 259 13.90 -6.27 -1.52
C LEU A 259 13.80 -7.30 -0.40
N ALA A 260 13.57 -6.89 0.85
CA ALA A 260 13.38 -7.81 1.96
C ALA A 260 12.16 -8.73 1.76
N GLU A 261 11.04 -8.16 1.31
CA GLU A 261 9.83 -8.90 0.95
C GLU A 261 10.10 -9.92 -0.16
N LEU A 262 10.71 -9.49 -1.27
CA LEU A 262 11.02 -10.37 -2.41
C LEU A 262 12.00 -11.49 -2.04
N TYR A 263 12.96 -11.21 -1.17
CA TYR A 263 13.91 -12.23 -0.69
C TYR A 263 13.26 -13.25 0.24
N ALA A 264 12.35 -12.81 1.12
CA ALA A 264 11.61 -13.70 2.02
C ALA A 264 10.50 -14.48 1.31
N GLY A 265 10.02 -14.00 0.15
CA GLY A 265 8.93 -14.63 -0.59
C GLY A 265 9.25 -16.06 -1.03
N ASP A 266 8.20 -16.85 -1.25
CA ASP A 266 8.24 -18.30 -1.53
C ASP A 266 9.14 -18.70 -2.70
N TYR A 267 9.37 -17.78 -3.65
CA TYR A 267 10.23 -18.03 -4.80
C TYR A 267 11.73 -17.94 -4.48
N MET A 268 12.13 -17.01 -3.61
CA MET A 268 13.55 -16.76 -3.30
C MET A 268 14.00 -17.49 -2.03
N GLN A 269 13.18 -17.46 -0.98
CA GLN A 269 13.43 -18.10 0.32
C GLN A 269 14.82 -17.79 0.92
N ASP A 270 15.33 -16.58 0.68
CA ASP A 270 16.62 -16.10 1.18
C ASP A 270 16.42 -15.20 2.40
N GLU A 271 16.08 -15.82 3.53
CA GLU A 271 15.84 -15.14 4.81
C GLU A 271 17.02 -14.27 5.26
N LYS A 272 18.25 -14.68 4.94
CA LYS A 272 19.45 -13.92 5.30
C LYS A 272 19.54 -12.61 4.53
N LYS A 273 19.32 -12.65 3.21
CA LYS A 273 19.28 -11.42 2.41
C LYS A 273 18.06 -10.58 2.73
N ALA A 274 16.94 -11.20 3.06
CA ALA A 274 15.74 -10.48 3.49
C ALA A 274 16.03 -9.65 4.74
N GLU A 275 16.57 -10.30 5.78
CA GLU A 275 16.99 -9.65 7.01
C GLU A 275 18.02 -8.54 6.75
N ALA A 276 19.07 -8.82 5.96
CA ALA A 276 20.10 -7.83 5.65
C ALA A 276 19.56 -6.60 4.91
N ALA A 277 18.65 -6.81 3.95
CA ALA A 277 18.02 -5.70 3.21
C ALA A 277 17.17 -4.82 4.13
N GLN A 278 16.44 -5.43 5.06
CA GLN A 278 15.59 -4.74 6.02
C GLN A 278 16.38 -3.99 7.09
N ILE A 279 17.44 -4.61 7.63
CA ILE A 279 18.40 -3.94 8.53
C ILE A 279 18.99 -2.71 7.85
N ALA A 280 19.48 -2.85 6.61
CA ALA A 280 20.06 -1.73 5.87
C ALA A 280 19.06 -0.58 5.66
N ALA A 281 17.78 -0.89 5.42
CA ALA A 281 16.73 0.12 5.27
C ALA A 281 16.42 0.84 6.60
N VAL A 282 16.25 0.09 7.69
CA VAL A 282 15.98 0.65 9.02
C VAL A 282 17.16 1.48 9.54
N GLU A 283 18.39 0.99 9.36
CA GLU A 283 19.58 1.77 9.71
C GLU A 283 19.65 3.10 8.96
N LEU A 284 19.31 3.08 7.66
CA LEU A 284 19.27 4.30 6.86
C LEU A 284 18.23 5.28 7.39
N CYS A 285 17.03 4.80 7.74
CA CYS A 285 16.00 5.62 8.38
C CYS A 285 16.51 6.30 9.66
N LEU A 286 17.12 5.52 10.56
CA LEU A 286 17.57 6.02 11.86
C LEU A 286 18.77 6.97 11.71
N LYS A 287 19.72 6.67 10.82
CA LYS A 287 20.86 7.54 10.53
C LYS A 287 20.41 8.88 9.96
N GLU A 288 19.49 8.86 8.99
CA GLU A 288 18.97 10.10 8.39
C GLU A 288 18.08 10.89 9.35
N MET A 289 17.25 10.22 10.16
CA MET A 289 16.46 10.87 11.20
C MET A 289 17.36 11.59 12.20
N LYS A 290 18.43 10.92 12.68
CA LYS A 290 19.40 11.53 13.59
C LYS A 290 20.10 12.73 12.93
N ARG A 291 20.57 12.58 11.68
CA ARG A 291 21.20 13.67 10.92
C ARG A 291 20.28 14.89 10.84
N ARG A 292 18.99 14.68 10.56
CA ARG A 292 18.00 15.76 10.48
C ARG A 292 17.80 16.44 11.83
N GLN A 293 17.67 15.67 12.90
CA GLN A 293 17.59 16.21 14.26
C GLN A 293 18.82 17.04 14.63
N ASP A 294 20.02 16.55 14.34
CA ASP A 294 21.29 17.24 14.61
C ASP A 294 21.39 18.58 13.84
N LEU A 295 20.78 18.66 12.65
CA LEU A 295 20.75 19.85 11.80
C LEU A 295 19.51 20.75 12.02
N GLY A 296 18.60 20.40 12.93
CA GLY A 296 17.33 21.10 13.11
C GLY A 296 16.37 21.00 11.91
N LEU A 297 16.58 20.01 11.03
CA LEU A 297 15.72 19.76 9.86
C LEU A 297 14.49 18.95 10.26
N PRO A 298 13.34 19.14 9.58
CA PRO A 298 12.13 18.39 9.86
C PRO A 298 12.28 16.90 9.52
N VAL A 299 11.69 16.06 10.37
CA VAL A 299 11.51 14.61 10.13
C VAL A 299 10.06 14.39 9.67
N GLY A 300 9.85 14.55 8.37
CA GLY A 300 8.53 14.52 7.72
C GLY A 300 7.76 15.83 7.81
N GLY A 301 6.71 15.95 6.99
CA GLY A 301 5.78 17.09 6.99
C GLY A 301 4.45 16.74 6.33
N VAL A 302 3.40 17.50 6.67
CA VAL A 302 2.01 17.23 6.24
C VAL A 302 1.70 17.79 4.85
N ASN A 303 2.54 18.69 4.34
CA ASN A 303 2.33 19.39 3.06
C ASN A 303 3.22 18.80 1.95
N GLU A 304 2.77 18.86 0.69
CA GLU A 304 3.52 18.41 -0.50
C GLU A 304 4.94 19.00 -0.58
N ASP A 305 5.16 20.17 0.04
CA ASP A 305 6.46 20.81 0.09
C ASP A 305 7.47 20.21 1.07
N ASN A 306 6.99 19.55 2.12
CA ASN A 306 7.83 18.91 3.15
C ASN A 306 7.80 17.36 3.11
N ASP A 307 7.26 16.76 2.04
CA ASP A 307 7.23 15.29 1.84
C ASP A 307 8.54 14.72 1.26
N ALA A 308 9.64 15.48 1.33
CA ALA A 308 10.92 15.04 0.78
C ALA A 308 11.53 13.85 1.55
N TRP A 309 11.11 13.60 2.78
CA TRP A 309 11.62 12.52 3.63
C TRP A 309 10.51 11.81 4.40
N LEU A 310 10.86 10.65 4.97
CA LEU A 310 9.97 9.83 5.79
C LEU A 310 9.50 10.58 7.04
N ASN A 311 8.20 10.47 7.32
CA ASN A 311 7.63 10.87 8.59
C ASN A 311 7.80 9.79 9.66
N LEU A 312 7.55 10.14 10.93
CA LEU A 312 7.70 9.23 12.07
C LEU A 312 6.82 7.98 11.97
N SER A 313 5.62 8.07 11.36
CA SER A 313 4.76 6.90 11.15
C SER A 313 5.35 5.94 10.12
N GLU A 314 5.97 6.43 9.06
CA GLU A 314 6.65 5.59 8.07
C GLU A 314 7.90 4.93 8.66
N ILE A 315 8.68 5.65 9.46
CA ILE A 315 9.84 5.10 10.18
C ILE A 315 9.38 4.02 11.19
N ALA A 316 8.31 4.28 11.94
CA ALA A 316 7.72 3.30 12.86
C ALA A 316 7.26 2.03 12.13
N THR A 317 6.73 2.17 10.91
CA THR A 317 6.32 1.03 10.08
C THR A 317 7.55 0.19 9.70
N ALA A 318 8.64 0.81 9.24
CA ALA A 318 9.87 0.08 8.90
C ALA A 318 10.46 -0.67 10.12
N LEU A 319 10.45 -0.05 11.31
CA LEU A 319 10.86 -0.70 12.57
C LEU A 319 9.96 -1.89 12.91
N THR A 320 8.64 -1.73 12.75
CA THR A 320 7.64 -2.78 13.04
C THR A 320 7.82 -3.97 12.12
N GLU A 321 8.07 -3.75 10.83
CA GLU A 321 8.34 -4.83 9.89
C GLU A 321 9.62 -5.58 10.26
N LEU A 322 10.69 -4.89 10.69
CA LEU A 322 11.94 -5.56 11.10
C LEU A 322 11.74 -6.35 12.38
N GLY A 323 11.02 -5.79 13.35
CA GLY A 323 10.64 -6.49 14.58
C GLY A 323 9.81 -7.75 14.28
N THR A 324 8.92 -7.68 13.29
CA THR A 324 8.13 -8.83 12.82
C THR A 324 9.01 -9.92 12.22
N THR A 325 9.98 -9.55 11.37
CA THR A 325 10.96 -10.49 10.83
C THR A 325 11.73 -11.18 11.95
N TYR A 326 12.13 -10.44 13.00
CA TYR A 326 12.78 -11.04 14.17
C TYR A 326 11.86 -11.95 14.99
N ILE A 327 10.56 -11.66 15.12
CA ILE A 327 9.60 -12.61 15.70
C ILE A 327 9.58 -13.92 14.90
N ASN A 328 9.47 -13.83 13.58
CA ASN A 328 9.39 -15.02 12.71
C ASN A 328 10.64 -15.90 12.76
N GLN A 329 11.79 -15.28 13.05
CA GLN A 329 13.08 -15.93 13.27
C GLN A 329 13.35 -16.30 14.74
N GLU A 330 12.36 -16.13 15.63
CA GLU A 330 12.46 -16.38 17.08
C GLU A 330 13.54 -15.54 17.80
N LYS A 331 13.95 -14.42 17.20
CA LYS A 331 14.90 -13.43 17.77
C LYS A 331 14.15 -12.38 18.60
N TYR A 332 13.35 -12.83 19.56
CA TYR A 332 12.41 -11.98 20.30
C TYR A 332 13.07 -10.78 20.99
N GLU A 333 14.26 -10.97 21.57
CA GLU A 333 15.00 -9.90 22.27
C GLU A 333 15.37 -8.73 21.34
N LEU A 334 15.56 -8.99 20.05
CA LEU A 334 15.85 -7.94 19.06
C LEU A 334 14.57 -7.21 18.62
N SER A 335 13.41 -7.87 18.71
CA SER A 335 12.12 -7.30 18.28
C SER A 335 11.53 -6.30 19.29
N ILE A 336 11.67 -6.58 20.59
CA ILE A 336 11.13 -5.73 21.67
C ILE A 336 11.57 -4.26 21.56
N PRO A 337 12.87 -3.91 21.46
CA PRO A 337 13.28 -2.51 21.35
C PRO A 337 12.77 -1.82 20.09
N LEU A 338 12.62 -2.56 18.97
CA LEU A 338 12.07 -2.00 17.73
C LEU A 338 10.61 -1.60 17.88
N PHE A 339 9.78 -2.47 18.47
CA PHE A 339 8.36 -2.16 18.72
C PHE A 339 8.19 -1.04 19.75
N MET A 340 9.01 -1.02 20.80
CA MET A 340 8.98 0.04 21.80
C MET A 340 9.35 1.40 21.20
N GLN A 341 10.36 1.43 20.33
CA GLN A 341 10.75 2.64 19.61
C GLN A 341 9.66 3.09 18.63
N ALA A 342 9.09 2.15 17.86
CA ALA A 342 7.97 2.43 16.96
C ALA A 342 6.74 2.99 17.71
N LEU A 343 6.43 2.45 18.90
CA LEU A 343 5.33 2.93 19.73
C LEU A 343 5.57 4.36 20.22
N GLY A 344 6.81 4.70 20.60
CA GLY A 344 7.18 6.07 20.94
C GLY A 344 6.96 7.04 19.78
N MET A 345 7.37 6.65 18.57
CA MET A 345 7.18 7.46 17.35
C MET A 345 5.69 7.65 17.00
N VAL A 346 4.89 6.58 17.06
CA VAL A 346 3.44 6.66 16.81
C VAL A 346 2.75 7.56 17.84
N LYS A 347 3.08 7.44 19.12
CA LYS A 347 2.53 8.32 20.16
C LYS A 347 2.90 9.79 19.96
N GLN A 348 4.11 10.07 19.48
CA GLN A 348 4.49 11.44 19.16
C GLN A 348 3.65 12.03 18.01
N VAL A 349 3.30 11.21 17.01
CA VAL A 349 2.46 11.62 15.88
C VAL A 349 1.00 11.78 16.29
N ASP A 350 0.47 10.84 17.06
CA ASP A 350 -0.94 10.81 17.43
C ASP A 350 -1.28 11.81 18.56
N GLY A 351 -0.28 12.26 19.32
CA GLY A 351 -0.49 13.13 20.49
C GLY A 351 -1.36 12.44 21.54
N ASP A 352 -2.46 13.08 21.93
CA ASP A 352 -3.43 12.54 22.89
C ASP A 352 -4.39 11.51 22.26
N ALA A 353 -4.42 11.38 20.94
CA ALA A 353 -5.29 10.43 20.26
C ALA A 353 -4.80 8.99 20.47
N THR A 354 -5.74 8.08 20.69
CA THR A 354 -5.47 6.63 20.72
C THR A 354 -5.88 6.01 19.40
N THR A 355 -4.95 5.34 18.73
CA THR A 355 -5.16 4.73 17.40
C THR A 355 -4.90 3.22 17.40
N CYS A 356 -5.40 2.52 16.39
CA CYS A 356 -5.16 1.08 16.24
C CYS A 356 -3.68 0.73 16.03
N LYS A 357 -2.87 1.64 15.47
CA LYS A 357 -1.42 1.47 15.37
C LYS A 357 -0.77 1.28 16.75
N GLN A 358 -1.22 2.03 17.76
CA GLN A 358 -0.73 1.87 19.13
C GLN A 358 -1.12 0.50 19.69
N VAL A 359 -2.36 0.05 19.45
CA VAL A 359 -2.85 -1.28 19.86
C VAL A 359 -2.01 -2.40 19.26
N VAL A 360 -1.76 -2.34 17.95
CA VAL A 360 -0.92 -3.33 17.22
C VAL A 360 0.47 -3.42 17.85
N LEU A 361 1.10 -2.27 18.11
CA LEU A 361 2.45 -2.23 18.69
C LEU A 361 2.49 -2.76 20.13
N LEU A 362 1.49 -2.44 20.95
CA LEU A 362 1.35 -3.00 22.31
C LEU A 362 1.23 -4.53 22.28
N ASN A 363 0.41 -5.04 21.36
CA ASN A 363 0.27 -6.48 21.16
C ASN A 363 1.57 -7.11 20.66
N ASN A 364 2.28 -6.49 19.72
CA ASN A 364 3.56 -7.02 19.21
C ASN A 364 4.64 -7.11 20.30
N VAL A 365 4.69 -6.14 21.22
CA VAL A 365 5.55 -6.23 22.41
C VAL A 365 5.14 -7.43 23.28
N ALA A 366 3.85 -7.64 23.50
CA ALA A 366 3.34 -8.78 24.25
C ALA A 366 3.71 -10.13 23.58
N THR A 367 3.52 -10.25 22.26
CA THR A 367 3.90 -11.44 21.48
C THR A 367 5.39 -11.72 21.60
N ALA A 368 6.24 -10.70 21.45
CA ALA A 368 7.69 -10.86 21.59
C ALA A 368 8.09 -11.34 22.99
N MET A 369 7.51 -10.75 24.04
CA MET A 369 7.79 -11.17 25.42
C MET A 369 7.25 -12.58 25.72
N ALA A 370 6.08 -12.93 25.21
CA ALA A 370 5.51 -14.27 25.34
C ALA A 370 6.40 -15.31 24.66
N GLY A 371 6.82 -15.07 23.42
CA GLY A 371 7.77 -15.92 22.71
C GLY A 371 9.10 -16.07 23.45
N ARG A 372 9.62 -14.97 24.01
CA ARG A 372 10.84 -15.00 24.82
C ARG A 372 10.70 -15.85 26.09
N ALA A 373 9.55 -15.79 26.75
CA ALA A 373 9.24 -16.59 27.95
C ALA A 373 9.14 -18.11 27.66
N GLN A 374 8.95 -18.50 26.40
CA GLN A 374 8.97 -19.89 25.97
C GLN A 374 10.39 -20.43 25.74
N GLN A 375 11.35 -19.55 25.45
CA GLN A 375 12.74 -19.93 25.22
C GLN A 375 13.51 -20.15 26.54
N PRO A 376 14.58 -20.97 26.54
CA PRO A 376 15.47 -21.08 27.69
C PRO A 376 16.02 -19.71 28.09
N ILE A 377 15.87 -19.34 29.36
CA ILE A 377 16.43 -18.11 29.91
C ILE A 377 17.69 -18.49 30.67
N ARG A 378 18.84 -17.97 30.21
CA ARG A 378 20.08 -17.99 30.98
C ARG A 378 20.18 -16.64 31.67
N PRO A 379 19.90 -16.55 32.99
CA PRO A 379 20.06 -15.29 33.71
C PRO A 379 21.53 -14.87 33.60
N SER A 380 21.79 -13.70 33.01
CA SER A 380 23.13 -13.11 33.07
C SER A 380 23.27 -12.37 34.40
N LYS A 381 24.50 -12.20 34.88
CA LYS A 381 24.76 -11.39 36.08
C LYS A 381 24.37 -9.91 35.88
N GLU A 382 24.28 -9.47 34.64
CA GLU A 382 23.95 -8.09 34.27
C GLU A 382 22.44 -7.88 34.05
N ASN A 383 21.69 -8.91 33.66
CA ASN A 383 20.25 -8.86 33.44
C ASN A 383 19.55 -10.06 34.08
N PRO A 384 19.11 -9.95 35.34
CA PRO A 384 18.54 -11.05 36.14
C PRO A 384 17.07 -11.32 35.82
N VAL A 385 16.59 -10.99 34.61
CA VAL A 385 15.17 -11.13 34.28
C VAL A 385 14.77 -12.60 34.36
N THR A 386 13.84 -12.91 35.27
CA THR A 386 13.35 -14.29 35.43
C THR A 386 12.24 -14.59 34.43
N ARG A 387 11.98 -15.89 34.21
CA ARG A 387 10.88 -16.33 33.34
C ARG A 387 9.54 -15.83 33.83
N GLU A 388 9.33 -15.84 35.13
CA GLU A 388 8.11 -15.39 35.79
C GLU A 388 7.90 -13.88 35.56
N GLN A 389 8.97 -13.08 35.68
CA GLN A 389 8.93 -11.64 35.40
C GLN A 389 8.59 -11.35 33.93
N LEU A 390 9.11 -12.13 32.98
CA LEU A 390 8.77 -12.01 31.56
C LEU A 390 7.30 -12.35 31.31
N ILE A 391 6.81 -13.45 31.90
CA ILE A 391 5.40 -13.85 31.78
C ILE A 391 4.47 -12.76 32.32
N GLU A 392 4.75 -12.24 33.51
CA GLU A 392 3.92 -11.19 34.11
C GLU A 392 4.00 -9.88 33.33
N SER A 393 5.16 -9.54 32.77
CA SER A 393 5.29 -8.37 31.88
C SER A 393 4.50 -8.56 30.58
N ALA A 394 4.64 -9.71 29.91
CA ALA A 394 3.92 -10.04 28.69
C ALA A 394 2.39 -9.93 28.88
N LYS A 395 1.88 -10.43 30.01
CA LYS A 395 0.46 -10.30 30.35
C LYS A 395 0.01 -8.86 30.49
N LYS A 396 0.81 -8.01 31.15
CA LYS A 396 0.49 -6.59 31.31
C LYS A 396 0.42 -5.90 29.94
N TRP A 397 1.34 -6.21 29.02
CA TRP A 397 1.30 -5.66 27.67
C TRP A 397 0.09 -6.16 26.86
N ALA A 398 -0.22 -7.46 26.93
CA ALA A 398 -1.39 -8.02 26.24
C ALA A 398 -2.69 -7.41 26.77
N GLN A 399 -2.84 -7.32 28.10
CA GLN A 399 -4.01 -6.68 28.71
C GLN A 399 -4.09 -5.19 28.34
N MET A 400 -2.96 -4.48 28.34
CA MET A 400 -2.92 -3.09 27.92
C MET A 400 -3.35 -2.90 26.47
N ALA A 401 -2.96 -3.79 25.55
CA ALA A 401 -3.43 -3.74 24.17
C ALA A 401 -4.96 -3.87 24.10
N ILE A 402 -5.55 -4.82 24.84
CA ILE A 402 -7.01 -5.01 24.91
C ILE A 402 -7.71 -3.78 25.51
N ASP A 403 -7.19 -3.25 26.63
CA ASP A 403 -7.77 -2.11 27.33
C ASP A 403 -7.72 -0.82 26.50
N VAL A 404 -6.62 -0.63 25.75
CA VAL A 404 -6.46 0.49 24.83
C VAL A 404 -7.39 0.33 23.63
N ALA A 405 -7.48 -0.87 23.05
CA ALA A 405 -8.39 -1.14 21.96
C ALA A 405 -9.86 -0.89 22.34
N ALA A 406 -10.28 -1.22 23.56
CA ALA A 406 -11.63 -0.98 24.05
C ALA A 406 -12.02 0.51 24.09
N LYS A 407 -11.03 1.42 24.10
CA LYS A 407 -11.25 2.88 24.07
C LYS A 407 -11.33 3.45 22.65
N VAL A 408 -10.87 2.70 21.64
CA VAL A 408 -10.89 3.14 20.24
C VAL A 408 -12.25 2.86 19.63
N GLN A 409 -12.94 3.92 19.21
CA GLN A 409 -14.28 3.87 18.61
C GLN A 409 -14.23 4.18 17.10
N PRO A 410 -15.22 3.73 16.30
CA PRO A 410 -15.40 4.18 14.93
C PRO A 410 -15.51 5.72 14.85
N PRO A 411 -14.97 6.37 13.80
CA PRO A 411 -14.36 5.79 12.60
C PRO A 411 -12.86 5.47 12.72
N VAL A 412 -12.24 5.69 13.89
CA VAL A 412 -10.80 5.43 14.10
C VAL A 412 -10.53 3.94 14.28
N ARG A 413 -11.49 3.20 14.86
CA ARG A 413 -11.41 1.75 14.99
C ARG A 413 -11.49 1.09 13.60
N ASP A 414 -10.51 0.27 13.31
CA ASP A 414 -10.43 -0.60 12.14
C ASP A 414 -10.10 -2.05 12.54
N GLU A 415 -9.99 -2.91 11.52
CA GLU A 415 -9.71 -4.34 11.68
C GLU A 415 -8.38 -4.61 12.40
N ASP A 416 -7.39 -3.71 12.32
CA ASP A 416 -6.10 -3.88 12.98
C ASP A 416 -6.26 -3.91 14.51
N CYS A 417 -7.14 -3.07 15.06
CA CYS A 417 -7.51 -3.13 16.49
C CYS A 417 -8.15 -4.47 16.86
N ASP A 418 -9.08 -4.94 16.02
CA ASP A 418 -9.86 -6.15 16.28
C ASP A 418 -8.99 -7.41 16.23
N VAL A 419 -8.16 -7.55 15.19
CA VAL A 419 -7.18 -8.63 15.06
C VAL A 419 -6.19 -8.59 16.22
N SER A 420 -5.72 -7.42 16.61
CA SER A 420 -4.83 -7.28 17.77
C SER A 420 -5.47 -7.72 19.07
N CYS A 421 -6.78 -7.49 19.28
CA CYS A 421 -7.50 -8.02 20.44
C CYS A 421 -7.54 -9.56 20.44
N VAL A 422 -7.78 -10.18 19.28
CA VAL A 422 -7.75 -11.65 19.14
C VAL A 422 -6.38 -12.19 19.54
N VAL A 423 -5.31 -11.63 18.95
CA VAL A 423 -3.93 -12.08 19.18
C VAL A 423 -3.52 -11.85 20.64
N ALA A 424 -3.84 -10.69 21.23
CA ALA A 424 -3.54 -10.40 22.63
C ALA A 424 -4.26 -11.36 23.59
N THR A 425 -5.53 -11.68 23.31
CA THR A 425 -6.31 -12.65 24.11
C THR A 425 -5.73 -14.06 23.98
N TYR A 426 -5.33 -14.46 22.78
CA TYR A 426 -4.66 -15.73 22.54
C TYR A 426 -3.31 -15.81 23.29
N ASN A 427 -2.51 -14.74 23.26
CA ASN A 427 -1.25 -14.64 24.01
C ASN A 427 -1.46 -14.80 25.53
N LEU A 428 -2.56 -14.25 26.09
CA LEU A 428 -2.91 -14.48 27.50
C LEU A 428 -3.17 -15.96 27.80
N GLY A 429 -3.77 -16.69 26.85
CA GLY A 429 -3.94 -18.14 26.91
C GLY A 429 -2.60 -18.89 26.93
N GLU A 430 -1.66 -18.53 26.06
CA GLU A 430 -0.32 -19.13 26.04
C GLU A 430 0.42 -18.89 27.35
N LEU A 431 0.37 -17.66 27.86
CA LEU A 431 1.01 -17.28 29.13
C LEU A 431 0.37 -18.00 30.32
N ALA A 432 -0.94 -18.25 30.30
CA ALA A 432 -1.61 -19.07 31.31
C ALA A 432 -1.18 -20.55 31.22
N GLU A 433 -1.02 -21.09 30.00
CA GLU A 433 -0.50 -22.44 29.77
C GLU A 433 0.93 -22.59 30.29
N LEU A 434 1.80 -21.58 30.11
CA LEU A 434 3.16 -21.56 30.65
C LEU A 434 3.23 -21.55 32.18
N GLN A 435 2.17 -21.11 32.85
CA GLN A 435 2.03 -21.13 34.31
C GLN A 435 1.26 -22.35 34.83
N ASP A 436 1.00 -23.34 33.97
CA ASP A 436 0.19 -24.52 34.28
C ASP A 436 -1.25 -24.19 34.75
N LYS A 437 -1.77 -22.99 34.43
CA LYS A 437 -3.14 -22.55 34.73
C LYS A 437 -4.08 -22.95 33.59
N ARG A 438 -4.36 -24.24 33.48
CA ARG A 438 -5.06 -24.86 32.33
C ARG A 438 -6.47 -24.31 32.11
N ASP A 439 -7.29 -24.23 33.15
CA ASP A 439 -8.68 -23.74 33.02
C ASP A 439 -8.72 -22.29 32.53
N LEU A 440 -7.78 -21.47 33.00
CA LEU A 440 -7.64 -20.09 32.57
C LEU A 440 -7.16 -20.00 31.11
N ALA A 441 -6.21 -20.86 30.71
CA ALA A 441 -5.76 -20.94 29.32
C ALA A 441 -6.90 -21.35 28.38
N GLU A 442 -7.69 -22.36 28.77
CA GLU A 442 -8.86 -22.78 28.00
C GLU A 442 -9.85 -21.65 27.80
N LYS A 443 -10.17 -20.92 28.87
CA LYS A 443 -11.05 -19.75 28.80
C LYS A 443 -10.53 -18.72 27.79
N TYR A 444 -9.26 -18.33 27.89
CA TYR A 444 -8.68 -17.34 26.97
C TYR A 444 -8.67 -17.82 25.52
N TYR A 445 -8.39 -19.08 25.25
CA TYR A 445 -8.44 -19.60 23.88
C TYR A 445 -9.87 -19.65 23.33
N GLN A 446 -10.87 -19.98 24.16
CA GLN A 446 -12.28 -19.90 23.77
C GLN A 446 -12.70 -18.46 23.47
N ASP A 447 -12.30 -17.50 24.32
CA ASP A 447 -12.57 -16.07 24.12
C ASP A 447 -11.91 -15.56 22.83
N ALA A 448 -10.63 -15.88 22.59
CA ALA A 448 -9.92 -15.54 21.36
C ALA A 448 -10.61 -16.11 20.11
N LYS A 449 -11.06 -17.37 20.16
CA LYS A 449 -11.81 -18.01 19.08
C LYS A 449 -13.14 -17.30 18.81
N ALA A 450 -13.87 -16.91 19.87
CA ALA A 450 -15.14 -16.21 19.74
C ALA A 450 -14.96 -14.83 19.10
N LEU A 451 -13.92 -14.09 19.52
CA LEU A 451 -13.54 -12.81 18.92
C LEU A 451 -13.17 -12.98 17.44
N ALA A 452 -12.33 -13.96 17.11
CA ALA A 452 -11.90 -14.24 15.74
C ALA A 452 -13.09 -14.55 14.82
N LYS A 453 -14.04 -15.37 15.29
CA LYS A 453 -15.30 -15.64 14.58
C LYS A 453 -16.16 -14.39 14.37
N GLY A 454 -16.20 -13.52 15.37
CA GLY A 454 -16.97 -12.27 15.30
C GLY A 454 -16.51 -11.34 14.19
N ILE A 455 -15.22 -11.39 13.83
CA ILE A 455 -14.62 -10.53 12.81
C ILE A 455 -14.26 -11.26 11.50
N GLY A 456 -14.50 -12.57 11.43
CA GLY A 456 -14.15 -13.38 10.24
C GLY A 456 -12.64 -13.61 10.06
N PHE A 457 -11.86 -13.60 11.14
CA PHE A 457 -10.42 -13.81 11.10
C PHE A 457 -10.08 -15.31 11.19
N ASP A 458 -10.07 -16.01 10.05
CA ASP A 458 -9.93 -17.46 9.96
C ASP A 458 -8.63 -17.99 10.61
N ASP A 459 -7.50 -17.33 10.38
CA ASP A 459 -6.22 -17.72 11.00
C ASP A 459 -6.32 -17.73 12.54
N GLY A 460 -6.97 -16.72 13.11
CA GLY A 460 -7.21 -16.64 14.55
C GLY A 460 -8.08 -17.77 15.09
N ILE A 461 -9.07 -18.22 14.30
CA ILE A 461 -9.92 -19.38 14.64
C ILE A 461 -9.08 -20.65 14.66
N ASP A 462 -8.29 -20.90 13.61
CA ASP A 462 -7.47 -22.10 13.45
C ASP A 462 -6.39 -22.20 14.53
N MET A 463 -5.77 -21.07 14.88
CA MET A 463 -4.80 -20.98 15.96
C MET A 463 -5.41 -21.31 17.32
N ALA A 464 -6.55 -20.72 17.65
CA ALA A 464 -7.27 -21.00 18.89
C ALA A 464 -7.75 -22.46 18.96
N ASP A 465 -8.25 -23.02 17.85
CA ASP A 465 -8.67 -24.42 17.78
C ASP A 465 -7.50 -25.39 17.96
N THR A 466 -6.34 -25.06 17.40
CA THR A 466 -5.11 -25.83 17.59
C THR A 466 -4.68 -25.82 19.05
N ALA A 467 -4.74 -24.67 19.72
CA ALA A 467 -4.42 -24.54 21.14
C ALA A 467 -5.40 -25.30 22.05
N LEU A 468 -6.72 -25.19 21.80
CA LEU A 468 -7.75 -25.92 22.54
C LEU A 468 -7.58 -27.44 22.41
N LYS A 469 -7.32 -27.95 21.20
CA LYS A 469 -7.00 -29.37 20.97
C LYS A 469 -5.73 -29.80 21.72
N ARG A 470 -4.72 -28.92 21.78
CA ARG A 470 -3.45 -29.19 22.48
C ARG A 470 -3.66 -29.34 23.98
N ILE A 471 -4.44 -28.46 24.60
CA ILE A 471 -4.69 -28.53 26.03
C ILE A 471 -5.68 -29.65 26.38
N GLY A 472 -6.64 -30.00 25.51
CA GLY A 472 -7.60 -31.08 25.77
C GLY A 472 -7.04 -32.51 25.76
N LYS A 473 -5.85 -32.74 25.18
CA LYS A 473 -5.24 -34.09 25.03
C LYS A 473 -4.45 -34.59 26.26
N LYS A 474 -4.95 -34.43 27.48
CA LYS A 474 -4.27 -34.96 28.67
C LYS A 474 -5.22 -35.64 29.63
#